data_AF-N9Z2M5-F1
#
_entry.id   AF-N9Z2M5-F1
#
_cell.length_a   1.000
_cell.length_b   1.000
_cell.length_c   1.000
_cell.angle_alpha   90.00
_cell.angle_beta   90.00
_cell.angle_gamma   90.00
#
_symmetry.space_group_name_H-M   'P 1'
#
loop_
_entity.id
_entity.type
_entity.pdbx_description
1 polymer ?
#
loop_
_entity_poly.entity_id
_entity_poly.type
_entity_poly.pdbx_seq_one_letter_code
_entity_poly.pdbx_strand_id
1 'polypeptide(L)'
;MNKILDMMERELKQAFTASGYEDSFAKVVLSNRPDLCEYQCNGAMAAAKAYKKKPIDIANQVVEHLVSGGSHPVFSEAEAVMPGFINLKLSEAFLAEYTGFMAQSDKLGLEAPEKPETVIVDYGGANVAKPLHVGHLRAAIIGESIKRMGRFLGHHMIGDVHLGDWGLQMGLIIEELRDRKPELVYFDESFEGPFPQEAPFTISELEEIYPAASAKSKADEVFKERAHQATLKLQRGYAPYRAIWQHIMAVSVADLKKNYANLNVEFDLWKGESDAEPYIGDMIQMLVDKGLAHESQGALVVDVAQDTDTKEIPPCLVRKSDGASLYATSDLATIVEREQDFKPDRYIYVVDKRQGMHFEQVFRVAKKAGIVKEDTPMIFLGFGTMNGKDGKPFKTREGGVMRLEKLIEEINEAVYQRIMENRTVSEDEARSTAAVVGLAALKYGDLSNQAAKDYVFDIERFTSFEGNTGPYILYTIVRIKSIIAKYRENGGQVSQDAVEKKILACAGSSEKALMLMLARYNEVLENSFAETAPHKICQYIYELANAFNSFYHDTKILAEEDEARKESYIGLISLTRRVLEACIGLLGIEAPERM
;
A
#
# COMPACT_ATOMS: atom_id res chain seq x y z
N MET A 1 21.19 9.01 -5.76
CA MET A 1 21.36 9.36 -7.16
C MET A 1 20.43 10.51 -7.49
N ASN A 2 20.89 11.54 -8.21
CA ASN A 2 19.95 12.53 -8.78
C ASN A 2 19.01 11.82 -9.76
N LYS A 3 17.72 12.17 -9.78
CA LYS A 3 16.78 11.58 -10.74
C LYS A 3 17.16 12.02 -12.14
N ILE A 4 16.86 11.17 -13.13
CA ILE A 4 17.16 11.47 -14.53
C ILE A 4 16.51 12.78 -15.01
N LEU A 5 15.30 13.09 -14.51
CA LEU A 5 14.62 14.36 -14.73
C LEU A 5 15.42 15.55 -14.18
N ASP A 6 15.92 15.48 -12.96
CA ASP A 6 16.71 16.56 -12.34
C ASP A 6 18.02 16.81 -13.08
N MET A 7 18.64 15.75 -13.61
CA MET A 7 19.84 15.84 -14.45
C MET A 7 19.54 16.54 -15.78
N MET A 8 18.43 16.18 -16.45
CA MET A 8 18.00 16.87 -17.68
C MET A 8 17.58 18.32 -17.42
N GLU A 9 16.85 18.59 -16.34
CA GLU A 9 16.46 19.95 -15.94
C GLU A 9 17.70 20.81 -15.70
N ARG A 10 18.75 20.27 -15.09
CA ARG A 10 20.01 21.01 -14.85
C ARG A 10 20.63 21.53 -16.15
N GLU A 11 20.70 20.70 -17.18
CA GLU A 11 21.24 21.09 -18.49
C GLU A 11 20.36 22.15 -19.17
N LEU A 12 19.04 21.97 -19.12
CA LEU A 12 18.12 22.97 -19.66
C LEU A 12 18.15 24.29 -18.89
N LYS A 13 18.26 24.27 -17.56
CA LYS A 13 18.36 25.51 -16.74
C LYS A 13 19.55 26.36 -17.17
N GLN A 14 20.69 25.73 -17.45
CA GLN A 14 21.87 26.41 -17.98
C GLN A 14 21.57 27.02 -19.36
N ALA A 15 20.94 26.27 -20.27
CA ALA A 15 20.57 26.76 -21.60
C ALA A 15 19.54 27.91 -21.58
N PHE A 16 18.53 27.84 -20.70
CA PHE A 16 17.54 28.91 -20.49
C PHE A 16 18.23 30.17 -19.95
N THR A 17 19.08 30.03 -18.95
CA THR A 17 19.81 31.15 -18.33
C THR A 17 20.77 31.80 -19.33
N ALA A 18 21.51 31.01 -20.11
CA ALA A 18 22.38 31.50 -21.18
C ALA A 18 21.60 32.24 -22.27
N SER A 19 20.36 31.83 -22.53
CA SER A 19 19.44 32.51 -23.45
C SER A 19 18.76 33.76 -22.87
N GLY A 20 19.06 34.12 -21.61
CA GLY A 20 18.48 35.28 -20.93
C GLY A 20 17.07 35.06 -20.37
N TYR A 21 16.70 33.81 -20.06
CA TYR A 21 15.41 33.43 -19.48
C TYR A 21 15.58 32.85 -18.08
N GLU A 22 14.54 32.95 -17.24
CA GLU A 22 14.52 32.33 -15.92
C GLU A 22 14.61 30.80 -16.01
N ASP A 23 15.38 30.21 -15.10
CA ASP A 23 15.59 28.77 -15.00
C ASP A 23 14.33 28.00 -14.54
N SER A 24 13.38 28.70 -13.90
CA SER A 24 12.08 28.18 -13.47
C SER A 24 11.25 27.60 -14.62
N PHE A 25 11.51 28.03 -15.86
CA PHE A 25 10.85 27.51 -17.06
C PHE A 25 11.42 26.17 -17.54
N ALA A 26 12.62 25.78 -17.13
CA ALA A 26 13.28 24.56 -17.58
C ALA A 26 12.72 23.30 -16.90
N LYS A 27 11.45 22.99 -17.19
CA LYS A 27 10.73 21.83 -16.66
C LYS A 27 10.62 20.71 -17.70
N VAL A 28 11.20 19.57 -17.37
CA VAL A 28 11.21 18.37 -18.20
C VAL A 28 10.09 17.45 -17.77
N VAL A 29 9.35 16.92 -18.74
CA VAL A 29 8.31 15.91 -18.52
C VAL A 29 8.48 14.78 -19.52
N LEU A 30 7.90 13.63 -19.21
CA LEU A 30 7.76 12.54 -20.20
C LEU A 30 6.97 13.06 -21.41
N SER A 31 7.41 12.65 -22.60
CA SER A 31 6.74 13.03 -23.84
C SER A 31 5.40 12.34 -23.98
N ASN A 32 4.37 13.09 -24.42
CA ASN A 32 3.09 12.51 -24.85
C ASN A 32 3.16 11.92 -26.27
N ARG A 33 4.30 12.10 -26.96
CA ARG A 33 4.60 11.59 -28.30
C ARG A 33 5.93 10.84 -28.27
N PRO A 34 5.96 9.64 -27.64
CA PRO A 34 7.18 8.83 -27.50
C PRO A 34 7.76 8.40 -28.85
N ASP A 35 6.98 8.46 -29.93
CA ASP A 35 7.42 8.27 -31.31
C ASP A 35 8.36 9.37 -31.81
N LEU A 36 8.28 10.57 -31.24
CA LEU A 36 9.09 11.73 -31.64
C LEU A 36 10.28 11.97 -30.72
N CYS A 37 10.08 11.82 -29.41
CA CYS A 37 11.10 12.02 -28.40
C CYS A 37 10.72 11.35 -27.08
N GLU A 38 11.70 11.13 -26.21
CA GLU A 38 11.51 10.45 -24.93
C GLU A 38 10.98 11.40 -23.86
N TYR A 39 11.53 12.62 -23.85
CA TYR A 39 11.16 13.69 -22.93
C TYR A 39 10.92 14.99 -23.69
N GLN A 40 10.20 15.92 -23.07
CA GLN A 40 9.96 17.24 -23.61
C GLN A 40 10.03 18.32 -22.53
N CYS A 41 10.44 19.52 -22.92
CA CYS A 41 10.30 20.73 -22.10
C CYS A 41 9.27 21.67 -22.72
N ASN A 42 8.33 22.11 -21.87
CA ASN A 42 7.21 22.98 -22.25
C ASN A 42 7.45 24.45 -21.84
N GLY A 43 8.61 24.73 -21.25
CA GLY A 43 8.96 26.01 -20.63
C GLY A 43 8.86 27.22 -21.53
N ALA A 44 9.20 27.08 -22.80
CA ALA A 44 9.23 28.19 -23.74
C ALA A 44 7.84 28.82 -23.95
N MET A 45 6.76 28.06 -23.80
CA MET A 45 5.38 28.60 -23.86
C MET A 45 5.04 29.48 -22.65
N ALA A 46 5.48 29.09 -21.45
CA ALA A 46 5.31 29.90 -20.25
C ALA A 46 6.20 31.15 -20.30
N ALA A 47 7.46 30.98 -20.71
CA ALA A 47 8.42 32.08 -20.91
C ALA A 47 7.93 33.10 -21.96
N ALA A 48 7.28 32.65 -23.04
CA ALA A 48 6.73 33.52 -24.08
C ALA A 48 5.78 34.58 -23.51
N LYS A 49 4.97 34.22 -22.50
CA LYS A 49 4.06 35.16 -21.83
C LYS A 49 4.82 36.20 -21.00
N ALA A 50 5.87 35.78 -20.29
CA ALA A 50 6.68 36.66 -19.45
C ALA A 50 7.54 37.64 -20.28
N TYR A 51 8.18 37.12 -21.34
CA TYR A 51 9.15 37.87 -22.15
C TYR A 51 8.55 38.49 -23.42
N LYS A 52 7.26 38.27 -23.69
CA LYS A 52 6.52 38.77 -24.87
C LYS A 52 7.21 38.42 -26.21
N LYS A 53 7.75 37.21 -26.31
CA LYS A 53 8.35 36.64 -27.53
C LYS A 53 7.50 35.47 -28.04
N LYS A 54 7.70 35.04 -29.28
CA LYS A 54 7.05 33.80 -29.77
C LYS A 54 7.68 32.59 -29.06
N PRO A 55 6.89 31.61 -28.60
CA PRO A 55 7.45 30.45 -27.90
C PRO A 55 8.47 29.67 -28.72
N ILE A 56 8.24 29.51 -30.03
CA ILE A 56 9.19 28.83 -30.90
C ILE A 56 10.55 29.54 -31.00
N ASP A 57 10.57 30.88 -30.97
CA ASP A 57 11.81 31.66 -31.00
C ASP A 57 12.61 31.44 -29.71
N ILE A 58 11.92 31.35 -28.57
CA ILE A 58 12.54 31.01 -27.27
C ILE A 58 13.10 29.59 -27.32
N ALA A 59 12.29 28.61 -27.76
CA ALA A 59 12.71 27.21 -27.84
C ALA A 59 13.95 27.03 -28.73
N ASN A 60 13.97 27.67 -29.92
CA ASN A 60 15.12 27.65 -30.82
C ASN A 60 16.39 28.21 -30.16
N GLN A 61 16.29 29.35 -29.46
CA GLN A 61 17.44 29.94 -28.75
C GLN A 61 17.98 29.03 -27.65
N VAL A 62 17.09 28.39 -26.89
CA VAL A 62 17.49 27.45 -25.85
C VAL A 62 18.17 26.23 -26.44
N VAL A 63 17.62 25.65 -27.51
CA VAL A 63 18.22 24.49 -28.20
C VAL A 63 19.58 24.86 -28.78
N GLU A 64 19.72 26.04 -29.40
CA GLU A 64 21.00 26.51 -29.95
C GLU A 64 22.08 26.58 -28.86
N HIS A 65 21.76 27.10 -27.68
CA HIS A 65 22.71 27.10 -26.55
C HIS A 65 23.01 25.69 -26.04
N LEU A 66 22.00 24.82 -25.97
CA LEU A 66 22.15 23.44 -25.51
C LEU A 66 23.10 22.63 -26.43
N VAL A 67 23.08 22.88 -27.74
CA VAL A 67 23.93 22.17 -28.72
C VAL A 67 25.17 22.94 -29.17
N SER A 68 25.42 24.14 -28.62
CA SER A 68 26.46 25.08 -29.07
C SER A 68 27.92 24.55 -28.98
N GLY A 69 28.14 23.40 -28.32
CA GLY A 69 29.45 22.74 -28.16
C GLY A 69 29.65 21.46 -28.98
N GLY A 70 28.72 21.07 -29.86
CA GLY A 70 28.78 19.80 -30.60
C GLY A 70 27.98 18.69 -29.90
N SER A 71 28.57 17.51 -29.70
CA SER A 71 27.88 16.39 -29.05
C SER A 71 27.60 16.70 -27.57
N HIS A 72 26.32 16.65 -27.18
CA HIS A 72 25.91 16.89 -25.80
C HIS A 72 26.03 15.61 -24.96
N PRO A 73 26.53 15.67 -23.70
CA PRO A 73 26.71 14.47 -22.88
C PRO A 73 25.39 13.76 -22.56
N VAL A 74 24.32 14.52 -22.28
CA VAL A 74 23.02 13.99 -21.83
C VAL A 74 22.07 13.68 -22.98
N PHE A 75 22.11 14.45 -24.08
CA PHE A 75 21.11 14.39 -25.14
C PHE A 75 21.78 13.98 -26.45
N SER A 76 21.26 12.95 -27.12
CA SER A 76 21.66 12.64 -28.49
C SER A 76 21.00 13.60 -29.48
N GLU A 77 19.81 14.10 -29.16
CA GLU A 77 19.07 15.06 -29.97
C GLU A 77 18.23 15.99 -29.08
N ALA A 78 18.22 17.27 -29.43
CA ALA A 78 17.32 18.26 -28.88
C ALA A 78 16.76 19.11 -30.02
N GLU A 79 15.43 19.21 -30.15
CA GLU A 79 14.78 19.88 -31.26
C GLU A 79 13.66 20.81 -30.76
N ALA A 80 13.63 22.04 -31.27
CA ALA A 80 12.54 22.97 -31.03
C ALA A 80 11.40 22.71 -32.02
N VAL A 81 10.20 22.44 -31.52
CA VAL A 81 9.04 22.01 -32.32
C VAL A 81 7.86 22.95 -32.06
N MET A 82 7.09 23.27 -33.10
CA MET A 82 5.92 24.15 -32.99
C MET A 82 4.90 23.67 -31.95
N PRO A 83 4.28 24.58 -31.16
CA PRO A 83 4.44 26.02 -31.18
C PRO A 83 5.62 26.54 -30.33
N GLY A 84 6.33 25.66 -29.63
CA GLY A 84 7.45 25.97 -28.73
C GLY A 84 7.77 24.85 -27.74
N PHE A 85 7.62 23.59 -28.16
CA PHE A 85 8.11 22.44 -27.43
C PHE A 85 9.62 22.29 -27.65
N ILE A 86 10.33 21.75 -26.68
CA ILE A 86 11.70 21.28 -26.85
C ILE A 86 11.66 19.76 -26.67
N ASN A 87 11.77 19.02 -27.77
CA ASN A 87 11.84 17.57 -27.80
C ASN A 87 13.25 17.10 -27.45
N LEU A 88 13.37 16.09 -26.61
CA LEU A 88 14.64 15.60 -26.07
C LEU A 88 14.75 14.08 -26.25
N LYS A 89 15.85 13.63 -26.86
CA LYS A 89 16.26 12.22 -26.87
C LYS A 89 17.55 12.09 -26.07
N LEU A 90 17.58 11.16 -25.14
CA LEU A 90 18.74 10.91 -24.31
C LEU A 90 19.83 10.19 -25.10
N SER A 91 21.07 10.52 -24.79
CA SER A 91 22.21 9.82 -25.34
C SER A 91 22.28 8.40 -24.78
N GLU A 92 22.63 7.45 -25.63
CA GLU A 92 22.74 6.04 -25.26
C GLU A 92 23.88 5.83 -24.25
N ALA A 93 24.93 6.64 -24.35
CA ALA A 93 26.05 6.65 -23.40
C ALA A 93 25.61 7.13 -22.00
N PHE A 94 24.82 8.20 -21.93
CA PHE A 94 24.29 8.71 -20.66
C PHE A 94 23.35 7.70 -20.00
N LEU A 95 22.47 7.05 -20.75
CA LEU A 95 21.60 5.99 -20.22
C LEU A 95 22.40 4.80 -19.68
N ALA A 96 23.50 4.42 -20.33
CA ALA A 96 24.39 3.36 -19.85
C ALA A 96 25.09 3.74 -18.56
N GLU A 97 25.56 4.98 -18.44
CA GLU A 97 26.14 5.48 -17.21
C GLU A 97 25.12 5.52 -16.08
N TYR A 98 23.92 6.03 -16.34
CA TYR A 98 22.85 6.12 -15.34
C TYR A 98 22.41 4.74 -14.85
N THR A 99 22.15 3.79 -15.75
CA THR A 99 21.79 2.41 -15.36
C THR A 99 22.96 1.67 -14.73
N GLY A 100 24.20 1.92 -15.16
CA GLY A 100 25.39 1.42 -14.49
C GLY A 100 25.52 1.91 -13.04
N PHE A 101 25.25 3.20 -12.80
CA PHE A 101 25.22 3.77 -11.45
C PHE A 101 24.11 3.14 -10.61
N MET A 102 22.90 2.98 -11.16
CA MET A 102 21.81 2.28 -10.48
C MET A 102 22.22 0.87 -10.06
N ALA A 103 22.86 0.11 -10.96
CA ALA A 103 23.30 -1.24 -10.67
C ALA A 103 24.30 -1.30 -9.50
N GLN A 104 25.23 -0.34 -9.42
CA GLN A 104 26.25 -0.28 -8.37
C GLN A 104 25.74 0.32 -7.05
N SER A 105 24.59 0.99 -7.06
CA SER A 105 24.07 1.71 -5.91
C SER A 105 23.25 0.82 -4.97
N ASP A 106 23.38 1.11 -3.68
CA ASP A 106 22.41 0.65 -2.68
C ASP A 106 21.01 1.16 -3.04
N LYS A 107 20.01 0.30 -2.79
CA LYS A 107 18.60 0.55 -3.17
C LYS A 107 18.43 1.08 -4.60
N LEU A 108 19.30 0.67 -5.52
CA LEU A 108 19.21 0.99 -6.95
C LEU A 108 19.28 2.50 -7.24
N GLY A 109 19.91 3.26 -6.34
CA GLY A 109 20.08 4.71 -6.47
C GLY A 109 18.97 5.53 -5.82
N LEU A 110 18.01 4.89 -5.14
CA LEU A 110 17.01 5.56 -4.31
C LEU A 110 17.67 6.09 -3.04
N GLU A 111 17.62 7.41 -2.84
CA GLU A 111 18.16 8.06 -1.63
C GLU A 111 17.12 8.11 -0.51
N ALA A 112 17.60 8.06 0.73
CA ALA A 112 16.77 8.33 1.88
C ALA A 112 16.34 9.81 1.88
N PRO A 113 15.13 10.15 2.37
CA PRO A 113 14.70 11.53 2.47
C PRO A 113 15.63 12.31 3.41
N GLU A 114 15.91 13.57 3.07
CA GLU A 114 16.68 14.47 3.94
C GLU A 114 16.03 14.63 5.33
N LYS A 115 14.70 14.52 5.39
CA LYS A 115 13.90 14.56 6.60
C LYS A 115 12.98 13.35 6.65
N PRO A 116 13.41 12.25 7.30
CA PRO A 116 12.53 11.12 7.58
C PRO A 116 11.32 11.58 8.39
N GLU A 117 10.14 11.07 8.02
CA GLU A 117 8.88 11.33 8.72
C GLU A 117 8.55 10.15 9.64
N THR A 118 7.93 10.42 10.78
CA THR A 118 7.20 9.40 11.56
C THR A 118 5.77 9.32 11.05
N VAL A 119 5.39 8.18 10.50
CA VAL A 119 4.10 7.98 9.86
C VAL A 119 3.35 6.83 10.53
N ILE A 120 2.15 7.11 11.02
CA ILE A 120 1.23 6.06 11.48
C ILE A 120 0.35 5.62 10.31
N VAL A 121 0.29 4.30 10.09
CA VAL A 121 -0.62 3.67 9.15
C VAL A 121 -1.56 2.76 9.93
N ASP A 122 -2.84 3.11 9.93
CA ASP A 122 -3.93 2.37 10.56
C ASP A 122 -4.61 1.50 9.50
N TYR A 123 -4.55 0.18 9.64
CA TYR A 123 -5.04 -0.76 8.61
C TYR A 123 -5.32 -2.15 9.18
N GLY A 124 -6.06 -2.98 8.42
CA GLY A 124 -6.47 -4.32 8.87
C GLY A 124 -7.82 -4.29 9.60
N GLY A 125 -7.90 -3.60 10.73
CA GLY A 125 -9.16 -3.22 11.40
C GLY A 125 -10.09 -4.38 11.74
N ALA A 126 -9.52 -5.55 12.07
CA ALA A 126 -10.32 -6.75 12.29
C ALA A 126 -11.10 -6.68 13.60
N ASN A 127 -12.34 -7.17 13.58
CA ASN A 127 -13.12 -7.38 14.78
C ASN A 127 -12.68 -8.69 15.45
N VAL A 128 -12.42 -8.65 16.76
CA VAL A 128 -12.10 -9.86 17.52
C VAL A 128 -13.32 -10.78 17.62
N ALA A 129 -13.08 -12.08 17.80
CA ALA A 129 -14.10 -13.13 17.79
C ALA A 129 -14.91 -13.28 16.49
N LYS A 130 -14.43 -12.73 15.37
CA LYS A 130 -14.98 -12.96 14.02
C LYS A 130 -13.88 -13.44 13.07
N PRO A 131 -14.20 -14.36 12.14
CA PRO A 131 -13.25 -14.76 11.13
C PRO A 131 -12.92 -13.60 10.19
N LEU A 132 -11.68 -13.58 9.68
CA LEU A 132 -11.31 -12.65 8.62
C LEU A 132 -12.08 -12.96 7.33
N HIS A 133 -12.47 -11.87 6.67
CA HIS A 133 -13.19 -11.90 5.42
C HIS A 133 -12.61 -10.87 4.45
N VAL A 134 -13.02 -10.97 3.20
CA VAL A 134 -12.59 -10.10 2.09
C VAL A 134 -12.58 -8.60 2.42
N GLY A 135 -13.54 -8.09 3.19
CA GLY A 135 -13.53 -6.68 3.60
C GLY A 135 -12.26 -6.24 4.36
N HIS A 136 -11.76 -7.06 5.30
CA HIS A 136 -10.53 -6.78 6.05
C HIS A 136 -9.27 -7.04 5.22
N LEU A 137 -9.39 -7.86 4.16
CA LEU A 137 -8.28 -8.20 3.26
C LEU A 137 -7.76 -6.95 2.54
N ARG A 138 -8.66 -6.12 2.01
CA ARG A 138 -8.26 -4.91 1.25
C ARG A 138 -7.46 -3.95 2.13
N ALA A 139 -7.97 -3.67 3.32
CA ALA A 139 -7.29 -2.82 4.30
C ALA A 139 -5.87 -3.36 4.59
N ALA A 140 -5.78 -4.66 4.87
CA ALA A 140 -4.51 -5.33 5.18
C ALA A 140 -3.49 -5.23 4.04
N ILE A 141 -3.91 -5.56 2.81
CA ILE A 141 -3.01 -5.58 1.63
C ILE A 141 -2.56 -4.16 1.26
N ILE A 142 -3.48 -3.21 1.22
CA ILE A 142 -3.18 -1.82 0.84
C ILE A 142 -2.28 -1.18 1.90
N GLY A 143 -2.65 -1.28 3.18
CA GLY A 143 -1.88 -0.69 4.27
C GLY A 143 -0.48 -1.30 4.41
N GLU A 144 -0.35 -2.63 4.23
CA GLU A 144 0.95 -3.29 4.23
C GLU A 144 1.86 -2.75 3.12
N SER A 145 1.32 -2.54 1.92
CA SER A 145 2.10 -1.99 0.81
C SER A 145 2.57 -0.56 1.09
N ILE A 146 1.70 0.29 1.63
CA ILE A 146 2.03 1.67 2.04
C ILE A 146 3.13 1.69 3.10
N LYS A 147 3.00 0.84 4.13
CA LYS A 147 4.02 0.67 5.17
C LYS A 147 5.35 0.24 4.58
N ARG A 148 5.37 -0.76 3.69
CA ARG A 148 6.61 -1.23 3.04
C ARG A 148 7.25 -0.16 2.15
N MET A 149 6.46 0.57 1.37
CA MET A 149 6.94 1.69 0.57
C MET A 149 7.64 2.75 1.42
N GLY A 150 6.98 3.23 2.48
CA GLY A 150 7.55 4.25 3.36
C GLY A 150 8.81 3.79 4.08
N ARG A 151 8.86 2.54 4.56
CA ARG A 151 10.07 1.95 5.17
C ARG A 151 11.21 1.84 4.18
N PHE A 152 10.91 1.43 2.95
CA PHE A 152 11.92 1.29 1.91
C PHE A 152 12.52 2.65 1.52
N LEU A 153 11.69 3.69 1.47
CA LEU A 153 12.12 5.09 1.27
C LEU A 153 12.93 5.61 2.47
N GLY A 154 12.73 5.09 3.67
CA GLY A 154 13.50 5.44 4.88
C GLY A 154 12.72 6.25 5.92
N HIS A 155 11.39 6.33 5.79
CA HIS A 155 10.53 6.89 6.82
C HIS A 155 10.35 5.91 7.99
N HIS A 156 10.05 6.44 9.17
CA HIS A 156 9.69 5.64 10.34
C HIS A 156 8.20 5.30 10.28
N MET A 157 7.88 4.14 9.70
CA MET A 157 6.50 3.68 9.54
C MET A 157 6.07 2.79 10.71
N ILE A 158 4.97 3.17 11.36
CA ILE A 158 4.32 2.43 12.44
C ILE A 158 2.97 1.94 11.93
N GLY A 159 2.86 0.63 11.73
CA GLY A 159 1.63 -0.05 11.36
C GLY A 159 0.84 -0.48 12.58
N ASP A 160 -0.39 0.00 12.69
CA ASP A 160 -1.33 -0.35 13.75
C ASP A 160 -2.53 -1.11 13.16
N VAL A 161 -2.86 -2.25 13.74
CA VAL A 161 -3.98 -3.09 13.30
C VAL A 161 -5.35 -2.51 13.68
N HIS A 162 -5.39 -1.69 14.74
CA HIS A 162 -6.59 -1.10 15.36
C HIS A 162 -7.80 -2.06 15.44
N LEU A 163 -7.74 -3.00 16.39
CA LEU A 163 -8.76 -4.05 16.58
C LEU A 163 -10.11 -3.50 17.06
N GLY A 164 -11.19 -4.03 16.49
CA GLY A 164 -12.56 -3.88 17.02
C GLY A 164 -12.80 -4.80 18.21
N ASP A 165 -12.20 -4.49 19.36
CA ASP A 165 -12.18 -5.31 20.56
C ASP A 165 -13.05 -4.79 21.72
N TRP A 166 -13.70 -3.65 21.50
CA TRP A 166 -14.49 -2.95 22.51
C TRP A 166 -15.93 -2.75 22.02
N GLY A 167 -16.93 -3.15 22.81
CA GLY A 167 -18.34 -2.95 22.47
C GLY A 167 -19.27 -4.13 22.73
N LEU A 168 -20.51 -4.01 22.22
CA LEU A 168 -21.62 -4.93 22.51
C LEU A 168 -21.31 -6.40 22.13
N GLN A 169 -20.48 -6.60 21.11
CA GLN A 169 -20.03 -7.93 20.70
C GLN A 169 -19.40 -8.72 21.86
N MET A 170 -18.72 -8.06 22.79
CA MET A 170 -18.12 -8.72 23.95
C MET A 170 -19.18 -9.16 24.95
N GLY A 171 -20.17 -8.31 25.25
CA GLY A 171 -21.30 -8.67 26.11
C GLY A 171 -22.14 -9.83 25.55
N LEU A 172 -22.33 -9.86 24.23
CA LEU A 172 -23.01 -10.98 23.55
C LEU A 172 -22.28 -12.31 23.76
N ILE A 173 -20.95 -12.32 23.60
CA ILE A 173 -20.14 -13.52 23.80
C ILE A 173 -20.16 -13.95 25.27
N ILE A 174 -20.00 -13.01 26.20
CA ILE A 174 -20.04 -13.28 27.65
C ILE A 174 -21.36 -13.94 28.06
N GLU A 175 -22.49 -13.40 27.61
CA GLU A 175 -23.81 -13.89 28.03
C GLU A 175 -24.20 -15.19 27.32
N GLU A 176 -23.79 -15.40 26.07
CA GLU A 176 -23.96 -16.70 25.41
C GLU A 176 -23.05 -17.77 26.03
N LEU A 177 -21.82 -17.42 26.42
CA LEU A 177 -20.94 -18.31 27.16
C LEU A 177 -21.54 -18.68 28.52
N ARG A 178 -22.15 -17.71 29.22
CA ARG A 178 -22.90 -17.95 30.47
C ARG A 178 -24.03 -18.94 30.29
N ASP A 179 -24.79 -18.82 29.20
CA ASP A 179 -25.91 -19.73 28.95
C ASP A 179 -25.43 -21.14 28.55
N ARG A 180 -24.29 -21.25 27.85
CA ARG A 180 -23.71 -22.54 27.43
C ARG A 180 -22.92 -23.27 28.53
N LYS A 181 -22.19 -22.53 29.34
CA LYS A 181 -21.27 -23.03 30.37
C LYS A 181 -21.47 -22.26 31.70
N PRO A 182 -22.67 -22.33 32.31
CA PRO A 182 -23.01 -21.58 33.52
C PRO A 182 -22.17 -21.96 34.74
N GLU A 183 -21.53 -23.14 34.72
CA GLU A 183 -20.65 -23.66 35.76
C GLU A 183 -19.27 -22.99 35.82
N LEU A 184 -18.92 -22.16 34.83
CA LEU A 184 -17.64 -21.48 34.83
C LEU A 184 -17.56 -20.47 35.97
N VAL A 185 -16.41 -20.44 36.65
CA VAL A 185 -16.14 -19.57 37.81
C VAL A 185 -16.33 -18.07 37.51
N TYR A 186 -16.29 -17.65 36.24
CA TYR A 186 -16.55 -16.25 35.85
C TYR A 186 -17.98 -15.79 36.14
N PHE A 187 -18.91 -16.74 36.31
CA PHE A 187 -20.33 -16.49 36.56
C PHE A 187 -20.74 -16.77 38.01
N ASP A 188 -19.80 -17.23 38.85
CA ASP A 188 -19.96 -17.35 40.29
C ASP A 188 -19.53 -16.04 40.97
N GLU A 189 -20.50 -15.25 41.42
CA GLU A 189 -20.22 -13.97 42.10
C GLU A 189 -19.52 -14.14 43.46
N SER A 190 -19.46 -15.35 44.01
CA SER A 190 -18.75 -15.66 45.26
C SER A 190 -17.29 -16.07 45.06
N PHE A 191 -16.83 -16.20 43.81
CA PHE A 191 -15.47 -16.60 43.51
C PHE A 191 -14.46 -15.46 43.75
N GLU A 192 -13.56 -15.66 44.71
CA GLU A 192 -12.50 -14.70 45.08
C GLU A 192 -11.09 -15.15 44.62
N GLY A 193 -10.98 -16.29 43.94
CA GLY A 193 -9.71 -16.87 43.49
C GLY A 193 -9.16 -16.29 42.18
N PRO A 194 -7.97 -16.72 41.74
CA PRO A 194 -7.47 -16.39 40.40
C PRO A 194 -8.30 -17.11 39.33
N PHE A 195 -8.65 -16.38 38.26
CA PHE A 195 -9.33 -16.99 37.11
C PHE A 195 -8.40 -17.97 36.36
N PRO A 196 -8.96 -19.00 35.70
CA PRO A 196 -8.19 -19.92 34.87
C PRO A 196 -7.33 -19.19 33.84
N GLN A 197 -6.13 -19.72 33.54
CA GLN A 197 -5.28 -19.15 32.47
C GLN A 197 -5.67 -19.66 31.08
N GLU A 198 -6.19 -20.88 30.99
CA GLU A 198 -6.65 -21.46 29.74
C GLU A 198 -8.02 -20.91 29.35
N ALA A 199 -8.18 -20.57 28.08
CA ALA A 199 -9.44 -20.07 27.56
C ALA A 199 -10.53 -21.17 27.64
N PRO A 200 -11.75 -20.84 28.10
CA PRO A 200 -12.84 -21.81 28.17
C PRO A 200 -13.49 -22.11 26.81
N PHE A 201 -12.87 -21.65 25.71
CA PHE A 201 -13.32 -21.82 24.34
C PHE A 201 -12.11 -21.79 23.38
N THR A 202 -12.30 -22.42 22.23
CA THR A 202 -11.43 -22.34 21.05
C THR A 202 -11.88 -21.21 20.11
N ILE A 203 -11.06 -20.87 19.11
CA ILE A 203 -11.46 -19.91 18.07
C ILE A 203 -12.69 -20.41 17.30
N SER A 204 -12.75 -21.71 17.00
CA SER A 204 -13.90 -22.33 16.32
C SER A 204 -15.17 -22.24 17.17
N GLU A 205 -15.08 -22.42 18.48
CA GLU A 205 -16.23 -22.18 19.38
C GLU A 205 -16.65 -20.70 19.37
N LEU A 206 -15.72 -19.74 19.34
CA LEU A 206 -16.07 -18.31 19.23
C LEU A 206 -16.80 -17.98 17.93
N GLU A 207 -16.38 -18.59 16.81
CA GLU A 207 -17.05 -18.47 15.51
C GLU A 207 -18.48 -19.00 15.52
N GLU A 208 -18.84 -19.89 16.45
CA GLU A 208 -20.20 -20.38 16.65
C GLU A 208 -20.97 -19.55 17.69
N ILE A 209 -20.32 -19.18 18.79
CA ILE A 209 -20.89 -18.41 19.90
C ILE A 209 -21.39 -17.06 19.41
N TYR A 210 -20.55 -16.31 18.69
CA TYR A 210 -20.91 -14.94 18.31
C TYR A 210 -22.13 -14.87 17.38
N PRO A 211 -22.22 -15.62 16.26
CA PRO A 211 -23.40 -15.61 15.41
C PRO A 211 -24.67 -16.06 16.14
N ALA A 212 -24.57 -17.06 17.02
CA ALA A 212 -25.69 -17.51 17.84
C ALA A 212 -26.17 -16.41 18.79
N ALA A 213 -25.25 -15.78 19.53
CA ALA A 213 -25.55 -14.68 20.45
C ALA A 213 -26.16 -13.47 19.73
N SER A 214 -25.60 -13.11 18.57
CA SER A 214 -26.09 -12.03 17.71
C SER A 214 -27.51 -12.30 17.18
N ALA A 215 -27.79 -13.54 16.75
CA ALA A 215 -29.13 -13.94 16.33
C ALA A 215 -30.12 -13.90 17.51
N LYS A 216 -29.72 -14.42 18.67
CA LYS A 216 -30.52 -14.42 19.90
C LYS A 216 -30.86 -13.00 20.36
N SER A 217 -29.89 -12.10 20.37
CA SER A 217 -30.08 -10.69 20.74
C SER A 217 -31.03 -9.92 19.82
N LYS A 218 -31.29 -10.38 18.60
CA LYS A 218 -32.29 -9.77 17.70
C LYS A 218 -33.71 -10.27 17.96
N ALA A 219 -33.85 -11.45 18.57
CA ALA A 219 -35.14 -12.10 18.81
C ALA A 219 -35.59 -12.01 20.27
N ASP A 220 -34.66 -11.82 21.20
CA ASP A 220 -34.90 -11.82 22.64
C ASP A 220 -34.38 -10.51 23.27
N GLU A 221 -35.30 -9.61 23.62
CA GLU A 221 -34.98 -8.33 24.27
C GLU A 221 -34.42 -8.52 25.68
N VAL A 222 -34.75 -9.61 26.39
CA VAL A 222 -34.18 -9.90 27.72
C VAL A 222 -32.70 -10.28 27.58
N PHE A 223 -32.37 -11.13 26.62
CA PHE A 223 -30.97 -11.47 26.32
C PHE A 223 -30.17 -10.24 25.86
N LYS A 224 -30.77 -9.40 25.01
CA LYS A 224 -30.16 -8.16 24.55
C LYS A 224 -29.83 -7.21 25.71
N GLU A 225 -30.77 -7.02 26.64
CA GLU A 225 -30.54 -6.19 27.82
C GLU A 225 -29.43 -6.77 28.70
N ARG A 226 -29.42 -8.08 28.93
CA ARG A 226 -28.31 -8.77 29.63
C ARG A 226 -26.96 -8.50 28.96
N ALA A 227 -26.87 -8.60 27.64
CA ALA A 227 -25.65 -8.33 26.89
C ALA A 227 -25.20 -6.87 26.99
N HIS A 228 -26.12 -5.91 27.00
CA HIS A 228 -25.82 -4.50 27.26
C HIS A 228 -25.26 -4.29 28.67
N GLN A 229 -25.91 -4.86 29.69
CA GLN A 229 -25.42 -4.80 31.07
C GLN A 229 -24.05 -5.48 31.23
N ALA A 230 -23.82 -6.58 30.51
CA ALA A 230 -22.54 -7.26 30.53
C ALA A 230 -21.42 -6.44 29.90
N THR A 231 -21.72 -5.77 28.79
CA THR A 231 -20.79 -4.82 28.15
C THR A 231 -20.44 -3.69 29.10
N LEU A 232 -21.42 -3.12 29.81
CA LEU A 232 -21.19 -2.06 30.80
C LEU A 232 -20.34 -2.54 31.98
N LYS A 233 -20.61 -3.75 32.51
CA LYS A 233 -19.79 -4.37 33.58
C LYS A 233 -18.34 -4.56 33.13
N LEU A 234 -18.13 -5.07 31.91
CA LEU A 234 -16.81 -5.21 31.31
C LEU A 234 -16.08 -3.86 31.25
N GLN A 235 -16.74 -2.84 30.70
CA GLN A 235 -16.18 -1.50 30.55
C GLN A 235 -15.80 -0.88 31.89
N ARG A 236 -16.62 -1.06 32.93
CA ARG A 236 -16.35 -0.63 34.31
C ARG A 236 -15.29 -1.46 35.06
N GLY A 237 -14.65 -2.42 34.39
CA GLY A 237 -13.56 -3.19 34.98
C GLY A 237 -14.00 -4.35 35.87
N TYR A 238 -15.22 -4.87 35.72
CA TYR A 238 -15.67 -6.06 36.46
C TYR A 238 -14.74 -7.25 36.17
N ALA A 239 -14.00 -7.69 37.19
CA ALA A 239 -12.87 -8.61 37.05
C ALA A 239 -13.21 -9.92 36.32
N PRO A 240 -14.33 -10.62 36.62
CA PRO A 240 -14.68 -11.84 35.89
C PRO A 240 -14.87 -11.62 34.38
N TYR A 241 -15.46 -10.50 33.99
CA TYR A 241 -15.74 -10.22 32.58
C TYR A 241 -14.48 -9.74 31.85
N ARG A 242 -13.61 -8.99 32.54
CA ARG A 242 -12.27 -8.65 32.03
C ARG A 242 -11.45 -9.92 31.79
N ALA A 243 -11.55 -10.93 32.66
CA ALA A 243 -10.87 -12.21 32.45
C ALA A 243 -11.40 -12.96 31.20
N ILE A 244 -12.73 -13.06 31.02
CA ILE A 244 -13.30 -13.62 29.78
C ILE A 244 -12.81 -12.84 28.55
N TRP A 245 -12.87 -11.50 28.60
CA TRP A 245 -12.40 -10.65 27.50
C TRP A 245 -10.92 -10.88 27.17
N GLN A 246 -10.05 -11.03 28.17
CA GLN A 246 -8.64 -11.37 27.95
C GLN A 246 -8.47 -12.72 27.22
N HIS A 247 -9.29 -13.72 27.54
CA HIS A 247 -9.29 -14.98 26.78
C HIS A 247 -9.77 -14.79 25.33
N ILE A 248 -10.81 -13.98 25.11
CA ILE A 248 -11.29 -13.65 23.76
C ILE A 248 -10.16 -13.00 22.96
N MET A 249 -9.47 -12.02 23.56
CA MET A 249 -8.33 -11.34 22.94
C MET A 249 -7.19 -12.29 22.63
N ALA A 250 -6.77 -13.11 23.60
CA ALA A 250 -5.66 -14.04 23.41
C ALA A 250 -5.90 -15.02 22.25
N VAL A 251 -7.09 -15.63 22.21
CA VAL A 251 -7.45 -16.58 21.16
C VAL A 251 -7.61 -15.90 19.80
N SER A 252 -8.29 -14.74 19.76
CA SER A 252 -8.53 -14.00 18.51
C SER A 252 -7.24 -13.44 17.92
N VAL A 253 -6.39 -12.79 18.73
CA VAL A 253 -5.14 -12.19 18.26
C VAL A 253 -4.17 -13.26 17.75
N ALA A 254 -4.09 -14.42 18.40
CA ALA A 254 -3.26 -15.53 17.92
C ALA A 254 -3.71 -16.02 16.52
N ASP A 255 -5.02 -16.16 16.30
CA ASP A 255 -5.58 -16.55 15.01
C ASP A 255 -5.38 -15.46 13.93
N LEU A 256 -5.64 -14.20 14.27
CA LEU A 256 -5.40 -13.06 13.37
C LEU A 256 -3.93 -12.97 12.94
N LYS A 257 -2.97 -13.15 13.87
CA LYS A 257 -1.53 -13.18 13.57
C LYS A 257 -1.20 -14.25 12.54
N LYS A 258 -1.73 -15.46 12.70
CA LYS A 258 -1.54 -16.56 11.74
C LYS A 258 -2.10 -16.20 10.36
N ASN A 259 -3.32 -15.66 10.32
CA ASN A 259 -3.97 -15.31 9.05
C ASN A 259 -3.26 -14.16 8.31
N TYR A 260 -2.81 -13.13 9.02
CA TYR A 260 -2.04 -12.04 8.42
C TYR A 260 -0.63 -12.48 7.98
N ALA A 261 0.02 -13.37 8.73
CA ALA A 261 1.30 -13.96 8.32
C ALA A 261 1.17 -14.73 6.99
N ASN A 262 0.08 -15.48 6.79
CA ASN A 262 -0.21 -16.15 5.52
C ASN A 262 -0.40 -15.18 4.33
N LEU A 263 -0.71 -13.91 4.61
CA LEU A 263 -0.80 -12.84 3.62
C LEU A 263 0.51 -12.05 3.43
N ASN A 264 1.56 -12.40 4.17
CA ASN A 264 2.78 -11.59 4.29
C ASN A 264 2.44 -10.14 4.71
N VAL A 265 1.63 -10.02 5.77
CA VAL A 265 1.20 -8.76 6.40
C VAL A 265 1.62 -8.81 7.87
N GLU A 266 2.23 -7.74 8.34
CA GLU A 266 2.73 -7.64 9.72
C GLU A 266 2.28 -6.31 10.33
N PHE A 267 2.25 -6.19 11.65
CA PHE A 267 1.92 -4.94 12.35
C PHE A 267 2.93 -4.69 13.46
N ASP A 268 3.23 -3.43 13.70
CA ASP A 268 4.08 -3.00 14.82
C ASP A 268 3.27 -2.95 16.11
N LEU A 269 2.01 -2.52 16.00
CA LEU A 269 1.08 -2.39 17.11
C LEU A 269 -0.10 -3.33 16.90
N TRP A 270 -0.46 -4.03 17.98
CA TRP A 270 -1.64 -4.88 18.08
C TRP A 270 -2.66 -4.26 19.04
N LYS A 271 -2.86 -2.95 18.91
CA LYS A 271 -3.79 -2.19 19.75
C LYS A 271 -5.22 -2.28 19.21
N GLY A 272 -6.19 -2.03 20.08
CA GLY A 272 -7.61 -1.96 19.76
C GLY A 272 -8.27 -0.69 20.28
N GLU A 273 -9.57 -0.60 20.10
CA GLU A 273 -10.40 0.46 20.68
C GLU A 273 -10.29 0.49 22.22
N SER A 274 -10.03 -0.66 22.86
CA SER A 274 -9.91 -0.76 24.30
C SER A 274 -8.67 -0.05 24.87
N ASP A 275 -7.57 0.04 24.11
CA ASP A 275 -6.34 0.71 24.53
C ASP A 275 -6.51 2.24 24.65
N ALA A 276 -7.50 2.80 23.93
CA ALA A 276 -7.81 4.22 23.97
C ALA A 276 -8.65 4.63 25.20
N GLU A 277 -9.22 3.67 25.93
CA GLU A 277 -10.14 3.93 27.05
C GLU A 277 -9.58 4.88 28.13
N PRO A 278 -8.31 4.76 28.58
CA PRO A 278 -7.75 5.65 29.59
C PRO A 278 -7.70 7.12 29.18
N TYR A 279 -7.70 7.42 27.88
CA TYR A 279 -7.57 8.77 27.35
C TYR A 279 -8.92 9.48 27.15
N ILE A 280 -10.03 8.73 27.17
CA ILE A 280 -11.36 9.27 26.82
C ILE A 280 -11.80 10.36 27.81
N GLY A 281 -11.65 10.14 29.11
CA GLY A 281 -12.12 11.05 30.14
C GLY A 281 -11.47 12.44 30.04
N ASP A 282 -10.14 12.46 30.03
CA ASP A 282 -9.34 13.69 29.94
C ASP A 282 -9.54 14.40 28.60
N MET A 283 -9.65 13.66 27.50
CA MET A 283 -9.95 14.23 26.19
C MET A 283 -11.31 14.92 26.15
N ILE A 284 -12.37 14.29 26.68
CA ILE A 284 -13.70 14.91 26.73
C ILE A 284 -13.66 16.19 27.58
N GLN A 285 -13.01 16.13 28.75
CA GLN A 285 -12.90 17.29 29.61
C GLN A 285 -12.15 18.44 28.91
N MET A 286 -11.07 18.13 28.19
CA MET A 286 -10.32 19.11 27.40
C MET A 286 -11.19 19.78 26.33
N LEU A 287 -12.05 19.02 25.63
CA LEU A 287 -12.96 19.59 24.62
C LEU A 287 -13.99 20.54 25.24
N VAL A 288 -14.49 20.22 26.44
CA VAL A 288 -15.42 21.07 27.21
C VAL A 288 -14.72 22.33 27.71
N ASP A 289 -13.53 22.20 28.30
CA ASP A 289 -12.78 23.32 28.88
C ASP A 289 -12.35 24.34 27.81
N LYS A 290 -12.07 23.87 26.59
CA LYS A 290 -11.79 24.74 25.43
C LYS A 290 -13.05 25.37 24.81
N GLY A 291 -14.24 25.04 25.32
CA GLY A 291 -15.52 25.51 24.78
C GLY A 291 -15.82 24.98 23.38
N LEU A 292 -15.22 23.85 22.98
CA LEU A 292 -15.39 23.25 21.66
C LEU A 292 -16.58 22.28 21.62
N ALA A 293 -16.83 21.59 22.74
CA ALA A 293 -17.94 20.66 22.88
C ALA A 293 -19.11 21.31 23.62
N HIS A 294 -20.33 21.08 23.14
CA HIS A 294 -21.56 21.58 23.77
C HIS A 294 -22.67 20.51 23.76
N GLU A 295 -23.66 20.68 24.65
CA GLU A 295 -24.80 19.76 24.70
C GLU A 295 -25.81 20.03 23.58
N SER A 296 -26.23 18.97 22.90
CA SER A 296 -27.29 18.97 21.90
C SER A 296 -28.17 17.74 22.12
N GLN A 297 -29.44 17.98 22.49
CA GLN A 297 -30.42 16.92 22.79
C GLN A 297 -29.91 15.90 23.85
N GLY A 298 -29.19 16.40 24.86
CA GLY A 298 -28.61 15.59 25.94
C GLY A 298 -27.31 14.86 25.57
N ALA A 299 -26.87 14.92 24.31
CA ALA A 299 -25.61 14.38 23.84
C ALA A 299 -24.53 15.47 23.75
N LEU A 300 -23.25 15.09 23.79
CA LEU A 300 -22.13 16.03 23.66
C LEU A 300 -21.60 16.01 22.22
N VAL A 301 -21.58 17.17 21.56
CA VAL A 301 -21.18 17.30 20.15
C VAL A 301 -20.14 18.41 19.95
N VAL A 302 -19.37 18.30 18.85
CA VAL A 302 -18.41 19.33 18.40
C VAL A 302 -18.76 19.75 16.97
N ASP A 303 -18.98 21.05 16.76
CA ASP A 303 -19.22 21.59 15.41
C ASP A 303 -17.92 21.58 14.60
N VAL A 304 -17.96 20.99 13.41
CA VAL A 304 -16.80 20.81 12.53
C VAL A 304 -16.99 21.35 11.12
N ALA A 305 -18.16 21.94 10.82
CA ALA A 305 -18.39 22.62 9.56
C ALA A 305 -17.44 23.82 9.40
N GLN A 306 -17.02 24.07 8.17
CA GLN A 306 -16.17 25.17 7.74
C GLN A 306 -16.84 25.93 6.61
N ASP A 307 -16.58 27.24 6.50
CA ASP A 307 -17.20 28.09 5.46
C ASP A 307 -16.83 27.67 4.02
N THR A 308 -15.73 26.93 3.86
CA THR A 308 -15.26 26.41 2.58
C THR A 308 -15.94 25.09 2.16
N ASP A 309 -16.81 24.53 2.99
CA ASP A 309 -17.44 23.24 2.72
C ASP A 309 -18.43 23.32 1.55
N THR A 310 -18.29 22.42 0.59
CA THR A 310 -19.21 22.30 -0.56
C THR A 310 -20.41 21.39 -0.27
N LYS A 311 -20.46 20.76 0.91
CA LYS A 311 -21.50 19.86 1.38
C LYS A 311 -21.72 20.10 2.88
N GLU A 312 -22.92 19.84 3.38
CA GLU A 312 -23.19 19.91 4.82
C GLU A 312 -22.36 18.85 5.57
N ILE A 313 -21.68 19.28 6.63
CA ILE A 313 -20.95 18.39 7.53
C ILE A 313 -21.56 18.54 8.93
N PRO A 314 -22.26 17.50 9.42
CA PRO A 314 -22.94 17.59 10.71
C PRO A 314 -21.93 17.63 11.86
N PRO A 315 -22.35 18.08 13.06
CA PRO A 315 -21.52 18.02 14.25
C PRO A 315 -21.02 16.60 14.55
N CYS A 316 -19.79 16.50 15.04
CA CYS A 316 -19.22 15.24 15.49
C CYS A 316 -19.79 14.89 16.87
N LEU A 317 -20.48 13.76 16.98
CA LEU A 317 -21.03 13.26 18.24
C LEU A 317 -19.94 12.54 19.05
N VAL A 318 -19.54 13.12 20.19
CA VAL A 318 -18.42 12.61 21.01
C VAL A 318 -18.88 11.90 22.29
N ARG A 319 -20.13 12.07 22.74
CA ARG A 319 -20.73 11.29 23.83
C ARG A 319 -22.24 11.24 23.68
N LYS A 320 -22.85 10.06 23.86
CA LYS A 320 -24.31 9.90 23.82
C LYS A 320 -24.99 10.47 25.07
N SER A 321 -26.32 10.59 25.01
CA SER A 321 -27.15 11.06 26.12
C SER A 321 -27.21 10.11 27.32
N ASP A 322 -26.94 8.81 27.11
CA ASP A 322 -26.78 7.81 28.17
C ASP A 322 -25.36 7.80 28.78
N GLY A 323 -24.48 8.69 28.31
CA GLY A 323 -23.09 8.80 28.75
C GLY A 323 -22.13 7.83 28.05
N ALA A 324 -22.61 6.95 27.17
CA ALA A 324 -21.76 5.99 26.47
C ALA A 324 -20.86 6.65 25.40
N SER A 325 -19.62 6.15 25.32
CA SER A 325 -18.67 6.49 24.25
C SER A 325 -19.12 5.92 22.90
N LEU A 326 -18.68 6.56 21.81
CA LEU A 326 -18.89 6.12 20.43
C LEU A 326 -17.55 5.85 19.74
N TYR A 327 -17.61 5.31 18.52
CA TYR A 327 -16.42 5.15 17.66
C TYR A 327 -15.63 6.45 17.51
N ALA A 328 -16.30 7.60 17.31
CA ALA A 328 -15.62 8.89 17.21
C ALA A 328 -14.86 9.26 18.49
N THR A 329 -15.39 8.87 19.65
CA THR A 329 -14.72 9.05 20.95
C THR A 329 -13.46 8.20 21.03
N SER A 330 -13.57 6.91 20.66
CA SER A 330 -12.44 5.99 20.65
C SER A 330 -11.37 6.45 19.66
N ASP A 331 -11.73 6.81 18.43
CA ASP A 331 -10.78 7.28 17.41
C ASP A 331 -10.05 8.56 17.81
N LEU A 332 -10.75 9.53 18.41
CA LEU A 332 -10.11 10.74 18.92
C LEU A 332 -9.16 10.43 20.08
N ALA A 333 -9.55 9.54 20.98
CA ALA A 333 -8.70 9.11 22.09
C ALA A 333 -7.47 8.33 21.60
N THR A 334 -7.62 7.50 20.56
CA THR A 334 -6.51 6.84 19.85
C THR A 334 -5.56 7.88 19.25
N ILE A 335 -6.06 8.98 18.67
CA ILE A 335 -5.21 10.06 18.16
C ILE A 335 -4.45 10.74 19.31
N VAL A 336 -5.10 10.97 20.46
CA VAL A 336 -4.42 11.51 21.66
C VAL A 336 -3.30 10.58 22.11
N GLU A 337 -3.55 9.28 22.21
CA GLU A 337 -2.53 8.29 22.55
C GLU A 337 -1.36 8.33 21.56
N ARG A 338 -1.65 8.33 20.25
CA ARG A 338 -0.65 8.37 19.19
C ARG A 338 0.21 9.63 19.24
N GLU A 339 -0.37 10.79 19.56
CA GLU A 339 0.37 12.04 19.77
C GLU A 339 1.26 11.98 21.02
N GLN A 340 0.82 11.32 22.09
CA GLN A 340 1.64 11.15 23.29
C GLN A 340 2.81 10.19 23.07
N ASP A 341 2.56 9.06 22.40
CA ASP A 341 3.53 7.99 22.20
C ASP A 341 4.55 8.32 21.09
N PHE A 342 4.08 8.89 19.97
CA PHE A 342 4.86 8.92 18.71
C PHE A 342 5.05 10.30 18.11
N LYS A 343 4.16 11.27 18.39
CA LYS A 343 4.14 12.61 17.76
C LYS A 343 4.29 12.54 16.22
N PRO A 344 3.36 11.87 15.51
CA PRO A 344 3.52 11.59 14.08
C PRO A 344 3.58 12.85 13.23
N ASP A 345 4.42 12.82 12.20
CA ASP A 345 4.45 13.84 11.15
C ASP A 345 3.30 13.65 10.15
N ARG A 346 2.75 12.43 10.06
CA ARG A 346 1.68 12.07 9.13
C ARG A 346 0.84 10.89 9.63
N TYR A 347 -0.45 10.94 9.32
CA TYR A 347 -1.41 9.86 9.57
C TYR A 347 -1.99 9.33 8.27
N ILE A 348 -2.13 8.00 8.16
CA ILE A 348 -2.79 7.33 7.05
C ILE A 348 -3.78 6.30 7.62
N TYR A 349 -5.08 6.51 7.40
CA TYR A 349 -6.14 5.60 7.80
C TYR A 349 -6.67 4.85 6.59
N VAL A 350 -6.44 3.54 6.53
CA VAL A 350 -6.82 2.66 5.41
C VAL A 350 -8.12 1.94 5.76
N VAL A 351 -9.24 2.58 5.41
CA VAL A 351 -10.58 2.15 5.85
C VAL A 351 -11.55 2.12 4.67
N ASP A 352 -12.66 1.40 4.78
CA ASP A 352 -13.70 1.38 3.76
C ASP A 352 -14.21 2.80 3.47
N LYS A 353 -14.31 3.16 2.18
CA LYS A 353 -14.68 4.52 1.73
C LYS A 353 -16.00 5.03 2.30
N ARG A 354 -16.91 4.14 2.73
CA ARG A 354 -18.19 4.51 3.37
C ARG A 354 -18.01 5.23 4.70
N GLN A 355 -16.85 5.10 5.35
CA GLN A 355 -16.52 5.79 6.60
C GLN A 355 -15.93 7.19 6.41
N GLY A 356 -15.90 7.71 5.17
CA GLY A 356 -15.24 9.00 4.88
C GLY A 356 -15.78 10.19 5.68
N MET A 357 -17.10 10.29 5.87
CA MET A 357 -17.69 11.38 6.69
C MET A 357 -17.24 11.29 8.14
N HIS A 358 -17.17 10.08 8.70
CA HIS A 358 -16.74 9.85 10.08
C HIS A 358 -15.30 10.32 10.30
N PHE A 359 -14.35 9.89 9.46
CA PHE A 359 -12.95 10.33 9.57
C PHE A 359 -12.77 11.81 9.25
N GLU A 360 -13.55 12.38 8.33
CA GLU A 360 -13.57 13.81 8.09
C GLU A 360 -13.96 14.58 9.36
N GLN A 361 -14.98 14.13 10.10
CA GLN A 361 -15.37 14.72 11.38
C GLN A 361 -14.28 14.55 12.45
N VAL A 362 -13.75 13.33 12.63
CA VAL A 362 -12.70 13.04 13.63
C VAL A 362 -11.46 13.89 13.38
N PHE A 363 -10.96 13.97 12.14
CA PHE A 363 -9.77 14.76 11.82
C PHE A 363 -9.98 16.26 12.09
N ARG A 364 -11.17 16.78 11.77
CA ARG A 364 -11.51 18.18 12.06
C ARG A 364 -11.59 18.45 13.55
N VAL A 365 -12.18 17.55 14.35
CA VAL A 365 -12.16 17.69 15.82
C VAL A 365 -10.73 17.66 16.33
N ALA A 366 -9.90 16.71 15.89
CA ALA A 366 -8.51 16.58 16.34
C ALA A 366 -7.70 17.86 16.08
N LYS A 367 -7.82 18.45 14.88
CA LYS A 367 -7.16 19.71 14.52
C LYS A 367 -7.74 20.92 15.27
N LYS A 368 -9.07 21.06 15.30
CA LYS A 368 -9.75 22.17 16.01
C LYS A 368 -9.45 22.17 17.51
N ALA A 369 -9.30 20.98 18.09
CA ALA A 369 -8.92 20.80 19.48
C ALA A 369 -7.42 21.02 19.74
N GLY A 370 -6.60 21.18 18.70
CA GLY A 370 -5.15 21.27 18.81
C GLY A 370 -4.51 20.00 19.39
N ILE A 371 -5.17 18.84 19.24
CA ILE A 371 -4.57 17.53 19.53
C ILE A 371 -3.48 17.27 18.49
N VAL A 372 -3.83 17.48 17.21
CA VAL A 372 -2.93 17.38 16.06
C VAL A 372 -2.70 18.79 15.51
N LYS A 373 -1.49 19.09 15.03
CA LYS A 373 -1.21 20.39 14.39
C LYS A 373 -2.03 20.55 13.11
N GLU A 374 -2.36 21.79 12.77
CA GLU A 374 -3.26 22.09 11.66
C GLU A 374 -2.68 21.69 10.30
N ASP A 375 -1.36 21.81 10.14
CA ASP A 375 -0.60 21.46 8.94
C ASP A 375 -0.21 19.97 8.84
N THR A 376 -0.32 19.19 9.93
CA THR A 376 -0.06 17.75 9.91
C THR A 376 -1.02 17.05 8.91
N PRO A 377 -0.49 16.32 7.91
CA PRO A 377 -1.32 15.57 6.98
C PRO A 377 -2.03 14.40 7.67
N MET A 378 -3.35 14.37 7.58
CA MET A 378 -4.18 13.24 8.00
C MET A 378 -4.95 12.71 6.80
N ILE A 379 -4.58 11.52 6.33
CA ILE A 379 -5.06 10.96 5.06
C ILE A 379 -6.09 9.87 5.35
N PHE A 380 -7.29 10.06 4.82
CA PHE A 380 -8.28 8.98 4.71
C PHE A 380 -8.08 8.25 3.38
N LEU A 381 -7.46 7.07 3.42
CA LEU A 381 -7.31 6.19 2.27
C LEU A 381 -8.52 5.26 2.16
N GLY A 382 -9.63 5.83 1.71
CA GLY A 382 -10.90 5.12 1.52
C GLY A 382 -10.82 4.07 0.41
N PHE A 383 -11.03 2.78 0.72
CA PHE A 383 -11.09 1.72 -0.29
C PHE A 383 -12.52 1.33 -0.69
N GLY A 384 -12.72 0.94 -1.96
CA GLY A 384 -13.99 0.46 -2.49
C GLY A 384 -14.32 -1.00 -2.15
N THR A 385 -15.45 -1.52 -2.61
CA THR A 385 -15.84 -2.91 -2.38
C THR A 385 -15.20 -3.86 -3.38
N MET A 386 -14.86 -5.08 -2.92
CA MET A 386 -14.55 -6.20 -3.78
C MET A 386 -15.86 -6.92 -4.16
N ASN A 387 -16.14 -6.98 -5.45
CA ASN A 387 -17.39 -7.49 -6.00
C ASN A 387 -17.17 -8.80 -6.78
N GLY A 388 -18.19 -9.64 -6.86
CA GLY A 388 -18.20 -10.82 -7.74
C GLY A 388 -18.48 -10.45 -9.20
N LYS A 389 -18.47 -11.46 -10.09
CA LYS A 389 -18.83 -11.31 -11.51
C LYS A 389 -20.25 -10.78 -11.73
N ASP A 390 -21.12 -10.89 -10.71
CA ASP A 390 -22.49 -10.36 -10.69
C ASP A 390 -22.59 -8.87 -10.31
N GLY A 391 -21.45 -8.22 -10.02
CA GLY A 391 -21.37 -6.83 -9.59
C GLY A 391 -21.80 -6.58 -8.14
N LYS A 392 -22.14 -7.62 -7.38
CA LYS A 392 -22.51 -7.52 -5.96
C LYS A 392 -21.30 -7.80 -5.07
N PRO A 393 -21.33 -7.42 -3.76
CA PRO A 393 -20.26 -7.74 -2.83
C PRO A 393 -19.89 -9.23 -2.89
N PHE A 394 -18.59 -9.52 -2.90
CA PHE A 394 -18.09 -10.88 -3.07
C PHE A 394 -18.58 -11.81 -1.96
N LYS A 395 -19.24 -12.91 -2.37
CA LYS A 395 -19.88 -13.89 -1.48
C LYS A 395 -19.53 -15.32 -1.91
N THR A 396 -19.73 -16.27 -1.02
CA THR A 396 -19.67 -17.71 -1.33
C THR A 396 -20.77 -18.10 -2.33
N ARG A 397 -20.59 -19.23 -3.05
CA ARG A 397 -21.58 -19.77 -4.01
C ARG A 397 -22.95 -20.04 -3.38
N GLU A 398 -22.96 -20.44 -2.10
CA GLU A 398 -24.17 -20.76 -1.32
C GLU A 398 -24.83 -19.51 -0.69
N GLY A 399 -24.21 -18.34 -0.84
CA GLY A 399 -24.60 -17.12 -0.14
C GLY A 399 -23.99 -17.07 1.25
N GLY A 400 -23.20 -16.02 1.52
CA GLY A 400 -22.49 -15.87 2.79
C GLY A 400 -21.21 -15.08 2.62
N VAL A 401 -20.61 -14.69 3.74
CA VAL A 401 -19.33 -13.97 3.75
C VAL A 401 -18.21 -14.95 3.36
N MET A 402 -17.44 -14.60 2.33
CA MET A 402 -16.28 -15.40 1.92
C MET A 402 -15.16 -15.28 2.97
N ARG A 403 -14.78 -16.41 3.58
CA ARG A 403 -13.64 -16.51 4.49
C ARG A 403 -12.33 -16.36 3.71
N LEU A 404 -11.33 -15.75 4.34
CA LEU A 404 -10.03 -15.53 3.71
C LEU A 404 -9.31 -16.83 3.36
N GLU A 405 -9.26 -17.80 4.29
CA GLU A 405 -8.58 -19.09 4.09
C GLU A 405 -9.13 -19.81 2.85
N LYS A 406 -10.46 -19.90 2.73
CA LYS A 406 -11.13 -20.50 1.57
C LYS A 406 -10.81 -19.77 0.26
N LEU A 407 -10.74 -18.44 0.27
CA LEU A 407 -10.36 -17.68 -0.92
C LEU A 407 -8.92 -18.00 -1.35
N ILE A 408 -7.98 -18.06 -0.40
CA ILE A 408 -6.58 -18.42 -0.67
C ILE A 408 -6.49 -19.85 -1.21
N GLU A 409 -7.23 -20.80 -0.62
CA GLU A 409 -7.31 -22.18 -1.10
C GLU A 409 -7.83 -22.27 -2.54
N GLU A 410 -8.94 -21.58 -2.86
CA GLU A 410 -9.50 -21.57 -4.22
C GLU A 410 -8.53 -20.98 -5.25
N ILE A 411 -7.78 -19.95 -4.89
CA ILE A 411 -6.75 -19.34 -5.76
C ILE A 411 -5.56 -20.28 -5.92
N ASN A 412 -5.04 -20.86 -4.84
CA ASN A 412 -3.90 -21.77 -4.88
C ASN A 412 -4.23 -23.01 -5.72
N GLU A 413 -5.43 -23.56 -5.60
CA GLU A 413 -5.87 -24.69 -6.41
C GLU A 413 -5.97 -24.31 -7.90
N ALA A 414 -6.53 -23.13 -8.22
CA ALA A 414 -6.58 -22.64 -9.60
C ALA A 414 -5.19 -22.47 -10.23
N VAL A 415 -4.21 -21.98 -9.46
CA VAL A 415 -2.82 -21.84 -9.91
C VAL A 415 -2.15 -23.21 -10.04
N TYR A 416 -2.34 -24.10 -9.07
CA TYR A 416 -1.78 -25.46 -9.09
C TYR A 416 -2.20 -26.22 -10.35
N GLN A 417 -3.49 -26.18 -10.70
CA GLN A 417 -3.99 -26.84 -11.91
C GLN A 417 -3.31 -26.31 -13.18
N ARG A 418 -3.06 -24.99 -13.26
CA ARG A 418 -2.35 -24.39 -14.40
C ARG A 418 -0.88 -24.78 -14.47
N ILE A 419 -0.19 -24.88 -13.33
CA ILE A 419 1.20 -25.35 -13.30
C ILE A 419 1.26 -26.81 -13.79
N MET A 420 0.31 -27.64 -13.36
CA MET A 420 0.25 -29.06 -13.71
C MET A 420 -0.07 -29.33 -15.18
N GLU A 421 -0.64 -28.37 -15.92
CA GLU A 421 -0.78 -28.46 -17.39
C GLU A 421 0.60 -28.60 -18.07
N ASN A 422 1.65 -28.00 -17.51
CA ASN A 422 3.04 -28.17 -17.91
C ASN A 422 3.72 -29.29 -17.09
N ARG A 423 3.55 -30.54 -17.54
CA ARG A 423 3.89 -31.83 -16.86
C ARG A 423 5.39 -32.11 -16.54
N THR A 424 6.13 -31.13 -16.06
CA THR A 424 7.58 -31.24 -15.79
C THR A 424 7.97 -31.06 -14.33
N VAL A 425 7.00 -30.77 -13.46
CA VAL A 425 7.21 -30.42 -12.03
C VAL A 425 6.58 -31.48 -11.13
N SER A 426 7.20 -31.76 -9.98
CA SER A 426 6.62 -32.67 -8.97
C SER A 426 5.39 -32.05 -8.29
N GLU A 427 4.50 -32.87 -7.72
CA GLU A 427 3.30 -32.35 -7.05
C GLU A 427 3.63 -31.42 -5.88
N ASP A 428 4.63 -31.77 -5.05
CA ASP A 428 5.03 -30.95 -3.90
C ASP A 428 5.61 -29.59 -4.34
N GLU A 429 6.46 -29.59 -5.38
CA GLU A 429 7.02 -28.36 -5.94
C GLU A 429 5.95 -27.50 -6.61
N ALA A 430 4.99 -28.12 -7.30
CA ALA A 430 3.85 -27.44 -7.90
C ALA A 430 2.96 -26.78 -6.83
N ARG A 431 2.68 -27.46 -5.71
CA ARG A 431 1.90 -26.89 -4.59
C ARG A 431 2.61 -25.73 -3.91
N SER A 432 3.92 -25.84 -3.67
CA SER A 432 4.72 -24.75 -3.10
C SER A 432 4.72 -23.52 -4.02
N THR A 433 4.95 -23.73 -5.31
CA THR A 433 4.92 -22.66 -6.32
C THR A 433 3.53 -22.04 -6.43
N ALA A 434 2.47 -22.86 -6.38
CA ALA A 434 1.10 -22.39 -6.42
C ALA A 434 0.74 -21.49 -5.23
N ALA A 435 1.26 -21.76 -4.03
CA ALA A 435 1.04 -20.91 -2.86
C ALA A 435 1.67 -19.51 -3.04
N VAL A 436 2.92 -19.45 -3.50
CA VAL A 436 3.62 -18.18 -3.77
C VAL A 436 2.89 -17.36 -4.83
N VAL A 437 2.51 -18.03 -5.92
CA VAL A 437 1.90 -17.39 -7.09
C VAL A 437 0.44 -17.03 -6.83
N GLY A 438 -0.27 -17.83 -6.04
CA GLY A 438 -1.62 -17.55 -5.59
C GLY A 438 -1.67 -16.32 -4.69
N LEU A 439 -0.73 -16.19 -3.75
CA LEU A 439 -0.59 -14.98 -2.94
C LEU A 439 -0.31 -13.75 -3.81
N ALA A 440 0.58 -13.88 -4.81
CA ALA A 440 0.86 -12.81 -5.77
C ALA A 440 -0.38 -12.43 -6.57
N ALA A 441 -1.16 -13.41 -7.05
CA ALA A 441 -2.41 -13.18 -7.77
C ALA A 441 -3.43 -12.42 -6.91
N LEU A 442 -3.56 -12.78 -5.63
CA LEU A 442 -4.45 -12.12 -4.69
C LEU A 442 -4.04 -10.66 -4.42
N LYS A 443 -2.79 -10.44 -3.98
CA LYS A 443 -2.29 -9.12 -3.61
C LYS A 443 -2.21 -8.17 -4.80
N TYR A 444 -1.65 -8.64 -5.91
CA TYR A 444 -1.57 -7.85 -7.14
C TYR A 444 -2.96 -7.57 -7.71
N GLY A 445 -3.88 -8.54 -7.62
CA GLY A 445 -5.25 -8.40 -8.09
C GLY A 445 -6.02 -7.28 -7.38
N ASP A 446 -5.74 -7.03 -6.09
CA ASP A 446 -6.24 -5.85 -5.38
C ASP A 446 -5.42 -4.60 -5.74
N LEU A 447 -4.11 -4.63 -5.49
CA LEU A 447 -3.21 -3.47 -5.55
C LEU A 447 -3.09 -2.83 -6.93
N SER A 448 -3.31 -3.58 -8.02
CA SER A 448 -3.32 -3.04 -9.39
C SER A 448 -4.50 -2.10 -9.68
N ASN A 449 -5.51 -2.06 -8.80
CA ASN A 449 -6.62 -1.14 -8.89
C ASN A 449 -6.41 0.06 -7.96
N GLN A 450 -7.00 1.20 -8.33
CA GLN A 450 -7.07 2.35 -7.42
C GLN A 450 -7.89 1.96 -6.18
N ALA A 451 -7.35 2.24 -4.98
CA ALA A 451 -7.97 1.84 -3.71
C ALA A 451 -9.46 2.24 -3.63
N ALA A 452 -9.78 3.49 -3.96
CA ALA A 452 -11.15 4.05 -3.88
C ALA A 452 -12.17 3.40 -4.83
N LYS A 453 -11.72 2.69 -5.88
CA LYS A 453 -12.61 2.06 -6.84
C LYS A 453 -13.12 0.72 -6.30
N ASP A 454 -14.37 0.44 -6.64
CA ASP A 454 -14.92 -0.91 -6.54
C ASP A 454 -14.35 -1.73 -7.70
N TYR A 455 -14.08 -3.01 -7.48
CA TYR A 455 -13.54 -3.87 -8.53
C TYR A 455 -14.15 -5.27 -8.48
N VAL A 456 -14.17 -5.92 -9.64
CA VAL A 456 -14.66 -7.30 -9.78
C VAL A 456 -13.50 -8.25 -9.57
N PHE A 457 -13.59 -9.10 -8.54
CA PHE A 457 -12.63 -10.16 -8.29
C PHE A 457 -12.90 -11.36 -9.19
N ASP A 458 -11.98 -11.64 -10.10
CA ASP A 458 -12.05 -12.75 -11.05
C ASP A 458 -10.81 -13.62 -10.92
N ILE A 459 -10.97 -14.77 -10.26
CA ILE A 459 -9.89 -15.73 -10.01
C ILE A 459 -9.20 -16.12 -11.31
N GLU A 460 -9.96 -16.41 -12.38
CA GLU A 460 -9.40 -16.88 -13.65
C GLU A 460 -8.49 -15.82 -14.27
N ARG A 461 -8.93 -14.55 -14.25
CA ARG A 461 -8.17 -13.41 -14.75
C ARG A 461 -6.92 -13.18 -13.90
N PHE A 462 -7.05 -13.11 -12.57
CA PHE A 462 -5.93 -12.73 -11.70
C PHE A 462 -4.85 -13.80 -11.57
N THR A 463 -5.19 -15.06 -11.80
CA THR A 463 -4.23 -16.16 -11.83
C THR A 463 -3.56 -16.33 -13.21
N SER A 464 -3.90 -15.49 -14.21
CA SER A 464 -3.40 -15.61 -15.59
C SER A 464 -1.90 -15.31 -15.68
N PHE A 465 -1.20 -16.04 -16.55
CA PHE A 465 0.20 -15.77 -16.93
C PHE A 465 0.33 -14.71 -18.02
N GLU A 466 -0.79 -14.16 -18.48
CA GLU A 466 -0.86 -13.09 -19.48
C GLU A 466 -1.60 -11.87 -18.92
N GLY A 467 -1.19 -10.70 -19.39
CA GLY A 467 -1.78 -9.42 -18.99
C GLY A 467 -1.19 -8.84 -17.70
N ASN A 468 -1.85 -7.81 -17.16
CA ASN A 468 -1.38 -7.09 -15.97
C ASN A 468 -1.77 -7.86 -14.69
N THR A 469 -1.03 -8.92 -14.36
CA THR A 469 -1.31 -9.84 -13.26
C THR A 469 -0.05 -10.17 -12.45
N GLY A 470 -0.21 -10.56 -11.19
CA GLY A 470 0.89 -11.01 -10.33
C GLY A 470 1.71 -12.17 -10.95
N PRO A 471 1.07 -13.26 -11.41
CA PRO A 471 1.77 -14.38 -12.03
C PRO A 471 2.59 -13.99 -13.28
N TYR A 472 2.11 -13.06 -14.11
CA TYR A 472 2.88 -12.57 -15.28
C TYR A 472 4.19 -11.89 -14.85
N ILE A 473 4.15 -11.05 -13.80
CA ILE A 473 5.34 -10.39 -13.25
C ILE A 473 6.31 -11.43 -12.69
N LEU A 474 5.81 -12.38 -11.87
CA LEU A 474 6.64 -13.43 -11.30
C LEU A 474 7.31 -14.29 -12.37
N TYR A 475 6.56 -14.68 -13.40
CA TYR A 475 7.07 -15.44 -14.53
C TYR A 475 8.18 -14.69 -15.28
N THR A 476 8.05 -13.37 -15.43
CA THR A 476 9.10 -12.53 -16.01
C THR A 476 10.38 -12.51 -15.16
N ILE A 477 10.24 -12.43 -13.83
CA ILE A 477 11.39 -12.51 -12.90
C ILE A 477 12.08 -13.88 -13.01
N VAL A 478 11.31 -14.97 -12.97
CA VAL A 478 11.83 -16.34 -13.12
C VAL A 478 12.52 -16.55 -14.46
N ARG A 479 11.98 -15.98 -15.55
CA ARG A 479 12.62 -16.01 -16.87
C ARG A 479 14.00 -15.36 -16.83
N ILE A 480 14.14 -14.19 -16.20
CA ILE A 480 15.44 -13.54 -16.03
C ILE A 480 16.39 -14.41 -15.21
N LYS A 481 15.94 -14.94 -14.06
CA LYS A 481 16.73 -15.88 -13.23
C LYS A 481 17.21 -17.08 -14.05
N SER A 482 16.36 -17.63 -14.91
CA SER A 482 16.69 -18.76 -15.79
C SER A 482 17.75 -18.40 -16.83
N ILE A 483 17.71 -17.21 -17.43
CA ILE A 483 18.74 -16.75 -18.37
C ILE A 483 20.10 -16.62 -17.67
N ILE A 484 20.11 -16.01 -16.47
CA ILE A 484 21.32 -15.85 -15.65
C ILE A 484 21.90 -17.20 -15.23
N ALA A 485 21.04 -18.16 -14.84
CA ALA A 485 21.47 -19.52 -14.52
C ALA A 485 22.15 -20.20 -15.71
N LYS A 486 21.55 -20.14 -16.91
CA LYS A 486 22.15 -20.67 -18.14
C LYS A 486 23.46 -19.98 -18.52
N TYR A 487 23.57 -18.67 -18.29
CA TYR A 487 24.83 -17.95 -18.49
C TYR A 487 25.95 -18.52 -17.58
N ARG A 488 25.64 -18.83 -16.32
CA ARG A 488 26.58 -19.48 -15.39
C ARG A 488 26.93 -20.89 -15.81
N GLU A 489 25.96 -21.69 -16.25
CA GLU A 489 26.18 -23.04 -16.78
C GLU A 489 27.12 -23.04 -18.00
N ASN A 490 27.05 -22.01 -18.84
CA ASN A 490 27.94 -21.81 -19.98
C ASN A 490 29.33 -21.25 -19.60
N GLY A 491 29.68 -21.23 -18.31
CA GLY A 491 30.98 -20.76 -17.80
C GLY A 491 31.05 -19.26 -17.51
N GLY A 492 29.96 -18.52 -17.70
CA GLY A 492 29.87 -17.10 -17.36
C GLY A 492 29.94 -16.88 -15.85
N GLN A 493 30.65 -15.82 -15.42
CA GLN A 493 30.72 -15.45 -14.01
C GLN A 493 29.83 -14.25 -13.75
N VAL A 494 28.86 -14.37 -12.83
CA VAL A 494 28.02 -13.25 -12.41
C VAL A 494 27.57 -13.44 -10.97
N SER A 495 27.79 -12.42 -10.15
CA SER A 495 27.32 -12.35 -8.76
C SER A 495 25.78 -12.35 -8.69
N GLN A 496 25.22 -12.34 -7.48
CA GLN A 496 23.76 -12.24 -7.32
C GLN A 496 23.22 -10.91 -7.85
N ASP A 497 23.94 -9.82 -7.61
CA ASP A 497 23.51 -8.46 -7.96
C ASP A 497 24.09 -7.92 -9.26
N ALA A 498 25.05 -8.66 -9.84
CA ALA A 498 25.76 -8.34 -11.09
C ALA A 498 26.43 -6.96 -11.09
N VAL A 499 26.82 -6.44 -9.93
CA VAL A 499 27.45 -5.11 -9.77
C VAL A 499 28.76 -4.97 -10.54
N GLU A 500 29.44 -6.10 -10.79
CA GLU A 500 30.67 -6.17 -11.58
C GLU A 500 30.45 -6.08 -13.10
N LYS A 501 29.21 -6.21 -13.57
CA LYS A 501 28.89 -6.18 -15.01
C LYS A 501 28.70 -4.74 -15.47
N LYS A 502 29.55 -4.31 -16.41
CA LYS A 502 29.45 -2.99 -17.02
C LYS A 502 28.32 -2.95 -18.05
N ILE A 503 27.35 -2.06 -17.86
CA ILE A 503 26.31 -1.78 -18.85
C ILE A 503 26.88 -0.82 -19.91
N LEU A 504 26.74 -1.17 -21.18
CA LEU A 504 27.20 -0.41 -22.34
C LEU A 504 26.05 0.40 -22.96
N ALA A 505 26.41 1.37 -23.80
CA ALA A 505 25.44 2.14 -24.59
C ALA A 505 24.58 1.19 -25.44
N CYS A 506 23.26 1.37 -25.41
CA CYS A 506 22.34 0.47 -26.09
C CYS A 506 22.58 0.43 -27.61
N ALA A 507 22.48 -0.77 -28.18
CA ALA A 507 22.66 -1.02 -29.60
C ALA A 507 21.34 -1.04 -30.38
N GLY A 508 20.21 -1.24 -29.69
CA GLY A 508 18.87 -1.33 -30.29
C GLY A 508 17.82 -0.54 -29.53
N SER A 509 16.68 -0.31 -30.19
CA SER A 509 15.55 0.44 -29.64
C SER A 509 14.91 -0.25 -28.43
N SER A 510 14.79 -1.58 -28.44
CA SER A 510 14.22 -2.34 -27.31
C SER A 510 15.13 -2.32 -26.07
N GLU A 511 16.46 -2.35 -26.27
CA GLU A 511 17.44 -2.15 -25.19
C GLU A 511 17.32 -0.74 -24.60
N LYS A 512 17.25 0.29 -25.47
CA LYS A 512 17.05 1.68 -25.03
C LYS A 512 15.75 1.86 -24.24
N ALA A 513 14.65 1.28 -24.72
CA ALA A 513 13.36 1.32 -24.05
C ALA A 513 13.41 0.67 -22.66
N LEU A 514 14.11 -0.46 -22.51
CA LEU A 514 14.32 -1.08 -21.20
C LEU A 514 15.11 -0.17 -20.25
N MET A 515 16.20 0.44 -20.72
CA MET A 515 17.02 1.37 -19.92
C MET A 515 16.22 2.60 -19.48
N LEU A 516 15.38 3.16 -20.36
CA LEU A 516 14.48 4.26 -20.03
C LEU A 516 13.45 3.87 -18.96
N MET A 517 12.89 2.65 -19.05
CA MET A 517 11.97 2.16 -18.01
C MET A 517 12.66 1.98 -16.66
N LEU A 518 13.90 1.47 -16.64
CA LEU A 518 14.67 1.38 -15.39
C LEU A 518 14.92 2.78 -14.80
N ALA A 519 15.22 3.77 -15.64
CA ALA A 519 15.52 5.12 -15.16
C ALA A 519 14.37 5.81 -14.42
N ARG A 520 13.12 5.39 -14.64
CA ARG A 520 11.91 5.91 -13.97
C ARG A 520 11.71 5.41 -12.54
N TYR A 521 12.49 4.41 -12.10
CA TYR A 521 12.30 3.71 -10.83
C TYR A 521 12.14 4.65 -9.62
N ASN A 522 13.08 5.58 -9.41
CA ASN A 522 13.07 6.47 -8.25
C ASN A 522 11.81 7.35 -8.19
N GLU A 523 11.48 8.00 -9.31
CA GLU A 523 10.29 8.87 -9.40
C GLU A 523 9.00 8.09 -9.13
N VAL A 524 8.88 6.88 -9.70
CA VAL A 524 7.70 6.05 -9.51
C VAL A 524 7.52 5.69 -8.03
N LEU A 525 8.58 5.29 -7.32
CA LEU A 525 8.48 4.91 -5.92
C LEU A 525 8.09 6.08 -5.02
N GLU A 526 8.77 7.21 -5.18
CA GLU A 526 8.49 8.40 -4.39
C GLU A 526 7.06 8.91 -4.62
N ASN A 527 6.64 9.02 -5.88
CA ASN A 527 5.28 9.47 -6.21
C ASN A 527 4.21 8.47 -5.74
N SER A 528 4.49 7.16 -5.81
CA SER A 528 3.56 6.14 -5.34
C SER A 528 3.33 6.23 -3.83
N PHE A 529 4.37 6.51 -3.04
CA PHE A 529 4.22 6.71 -1.60
C PHE A 529 3.56 8.05 -1.27
N ALA A 530 4.01 9.14 -1.90
CA ALA A 530 3.46 10.49 -1.69
C ALA A 530 1.94 10.50 -1.88
N GLU A 531 1.46 9.87 -2.96
CA GLU A 531 0.04 9.79 -3.31
C GLU A 531 -0.70 8.60 -2.68
N THR A 532 -0.03 7.78 -1.86
CA THR A 532 -0.60 6.55 -1.28
C THR A 532 -1.22 5.62 -2.32
N ALA A 533 -0.50 5.41 -3.43
CA ALA A 533 -1.00 4.82 -4.67
C ALA A 533 -0.21 3.57 -5.12
N PRO A 534 -0.37 2.40 -4.45
CA PRO A 534 0.33 1.17 -4.82
C PRO A 534 0.12 0.73 -6.29
N HIS A 535 -1.05 1.02 -6.86
CA HIS A 535 -1.38 0.69 -8.26
C HIS A 535 -0.42 1.31 -9.28
N LYS A 536 0.25 2.41 -8.94
CA LYS A 536 1.29 3.01 -9.79
C LYS A 536 2.54 2.11 -9.87
N ILE A 537 2.90 1.44 -8.77
CA ILE A 537 3.97 0.44 -8.76
C ILE A 537 3.58 -0.74 -9.64
N CYS A 538 2.35 -1.26 -9.51
CA CYS A 538 1.85 -2.34 -10.36
C CYS A 538 1.92 -1.98 -11.85
N GLN A 539 1.44 -0.80 -12.22
CA GLN A 539 1.51 -0.34 -13.62
C GLN A 539 2.96 -0.25 -14.11
N TYR A 540 3.86 0.28 -13.30
CA TYR A 540 5.28 0.40 -13.62
C TYR A 540 5.95 -0.96 -13.85
N ILE A 541 5.78 -1.93 -12.94
CA ILE A 541 6.41 -3.25 -13.09
C ILE A 541 5.81 -4.05 -14.25
N TYR A 542 4.54 -3.84 -14.59
CA TYR A 542 3.95 -4.39 -15.81
C TYR A 542 4.60 -3.81 -17.08
N GLU A 543 4.77 -2.49 -17.14
CA GLU A 543 5.46 -1.83 -18.25
C GLU A 543 6.93 -2.27 -18.35
N LEU A 544 7.63 -2.40 -17.21
CA LEU A 544 9.01 -2.87 -17.16
C LEU A 544 9.13 -4.33 -17.61
N ALA A 545 8.22 -5.21 -17.18
CA ALA A 545 8.17 -6.60 -17.62
C ALA A 545 7.94 -6.70 -19.14
N ASN A 546 7.05 -5.87 -19.70
CA ASN A 546 6.84 -5.79 -21.15
C ASN A 546 8.09 -5.31 -21.89
N ALA A 547 8.75 -4.25 -21.40
CA ALA A 547 9.98 -3.74 -22.00
C ALA A 547 11.10 -4.80 -22.01
N PHE A 548 11.24 -5.55 -20.92
CA PHE A 548 12.16 -6.69 -20.85
C PHE A 548 11.80 -7.79 -21.85
N ASN A 549 10.52 -8.18 -21.94
CA ASN A 549 10.09 -9.23 -22.85
C ASN A 549 10.31 -8.84 -24.33
N SER A 550 10.10 -7.56 -24.69
CA SER A 550 10.47 -7.04 -26.02
C SER A 550 11.98 -7.10 -26.26
N PHE A 551 12.80 -6.66 -25.30
CA PHE A 551 14.25 -6.75 -25.41
C PHE A 551 14.74 -8.19 -25.57
N TYR A 552 14.21 -9.12 -24.77
CA TYR A 552 14.54 -10.55 -24.85
C TYR A 552 14.13 -11.18 -26.19
N HIS A 553 13.01 -10.76 -26.76
CA HIS A 553 12.56 -11.25 -28.07
C HIS A 553 13.48 -10.76 -29.20
N ASP A 554 13.86 -9.49 -29.17
CA ASP A 554 14.64 -8.86 -30.25
C ASP A 554 16.15 -9.13 -30.13
N THR A 555 16.63 -9.53 -28.95
CA THR A 555 18.06 -9.67 -28.64
C THR A 555 18.41 -11.10 -28.25
N LYS A 556 19.37 -11.69 -28.96
CA LYS A 556 19.91 -13.02 -28.64
C LYS A 556 20.94 -12.97 -27.50
N ILE A 557 20.48 -12.76 -26.26
CA ILE A 557 21.36 -12.51 -25.09
C ILE A 557 22.49 -13.54 -24.95
N LEU A 558 22.15 -14.84 -24.83
CA LEU A 558 23.15 -15.89 -24.57
C LEU A 558 23.99 -16.27 -25.80
N ALA A 559 23.48 -15.98 -27.00
CA ALA A 559 24.15 -16.29 -28.25
C ALA A 559 24.86 -15.07 -28.87
N GLU A 560 24.97 -13.98 -28.12
CA GLU A 560 25.77 -12.82 -28.49
C GLU A 560 27.25 -13.23 -28.62
N GLU A 561 27.90 -12.82 -29.70
CA GLU A 561 29.29 -13.23 -29.99
C GLU A 561 30.30 -12.26 -29.37
N ASP A 562 29.93 -10.98 -29.25
CA ASP A 562 30.73 -9.99 -28.52
C ASP A 562 30.57 -10.21 -27.01
N GLU A 563 31.61 -10.73 -26.36
CA GLU A 563 31.59 -11.01 -24.92
C GLU A 563 31.31 -9.76 -24.08
N ALA A 564 31.84 -8.58 -24.45
CA ALA A 564 31.57 -7.35 -23.70
C ALA A 564 30.09 -6.95 -23.81
N ARG A 565 29.49 -7.15 -24.98
CA ARG A 565 28.06 -6.91 -25.20
C ARG A 565 27.18 -7.92 -24.45
N LYS A 566 27.55 -9.21 -24.48
CA LYS A 566 26.88 -10.25 -23.70
C LYS A 566 26.89 -9.94 -22.21
N GLU A 567 28.05 -9.55 -21.67
CA GLU A 567 28.17 -9.14 -20.27
C GLU A 567 27.33 -7.92 -19.93
N SER A 568 27.25 -6.93 -20.83
CA SER A 568 26.36 -5.78 -20.70
C SER A 568 24.89 -6.20 -20.60
N TYR A 569 24.43 -7.10 -21.47
CA TYR A 569 23.06 -7.62 -21.42
C TYR A 569 22.78 -8.36 -20.12
N ILE A 570 23.73 -9.17 -19.62
CA ILE A 570 23.61 -9.84 -18.32
C ILE A 570 23.50 -8.81 -17.19
N GLY A 571 24.29 -7.73 -17.21
CA GLY A 571 24.17 -6.63 -16.25
C GLY A 571 22.79 -5.96 -16.30
N LEU A 572 22.30 -5.64 -17.51
CA LEU A 572 21.01 -4.96 -17.70
C LEU A 572 19.81 -5.80 -17.23
N ILE A 573 19.76 -7.09 -17.58
CA ILE A 573 18.67 -7.96 -17.13
C ILE A 573 18.76 -8.23 -15.63
N SER A 574 19.96 -8.28 -15.05
CA SER A 574 20.15 -8.44 -13.60
C SER A 574 19.65 -7.21 -12.84
N LEU A 575 19.93 -6.00 -13.34
CA LEU A 575 19.34 -4.77 -12.83
C LEU A 575 17.81 -4.79 -12.94
N THR A 576 17.28 -5.24 -14.07
CA THR A 576 15.83 -5.39 -14.27
C THR A 576 15.19 -6.32 -13.26
N ARG A 577 15.80 -7.49 -13.00
CA ARG A 577 15.36 -8.44 -11.97
C ARG A 577 15.31 -7.76 -10.60
N ARG A 578 16.38 -7.05 -10.22
CA ARG A 578 16.48 -6.37 -8.92
C ARG A 578 15.42 -5.27 -8.76
N VAL A 579 15.14 -4.49 -9.81
CA VAL A 579 14.06 -3.49 -9.80
C VAL A 579 12.70 -4.15 -9.62
N LEU A 580 12.41 -5.21 -10.38
CA LEU A 580 11.15 -5.95 -10.27
C LEU A 580 10.98 -6.55 -8.88
N GLU A 581 12.01 -7.22 -8.36
CA GLU A 581 12.03 -7.82 -7.02
C GLU A 581 11.85 -6.79 -5.91
N ALA A 582 12.55 -5.65 -5.99
CA ALA A 582 12.36 -4.55 -5.05
C ALA A 582 10.89 -4.10 -5.04
N CYS A 583 10.31 -3.85 -6.23
CA CYS A 583 8.94 -3.38 -6.36
C CYS A 583 7.90 -4.40 -5.86
N ILE A 584 8.00 -5.69 -6.21
CA ILE A 584 7.06 -6.70 -5.70
C ILE A 584 7.20 -6.86 -4.18
N GLY A 585 8.41 -6.68 -3.64
CA GLY A 585 8.64 -6.64 -2.20
C GLY A 585 7.86 -5.51 -1.51
N LEU A 586 7.73 -4.35 -2.15
CA LEU A 586 6.89 -3.24 -1.65
C LEU A 586 5.39 -3.54 -1.71
N LEU A 587 4.98 -4.46 -2.59
CA LEU A 587 3.61 -4.97 -2.64
C LEU A 587 3.40 -6.16 -1.68
N GLY A 588 4.45 -6.55 -0.93
CA GLY A 588 4.46 -7.71 -0.04
C GLY A 588 4.32 -9.03 -0.80
N ILE A 589 4.89 -9.12 -2.00
CA ILE A 589 4.92 -10.30 -2.86
C ILE A 589 6.37 -10.77 -3.00
N GLU A 590 6.57 -12.07 -3.06
CA GLU A 590 7.87 -12.70 -3.26
C GLU A 590 7.90 -13.44 -4.61
N ALA A 591 9.07 -13.49 -5.23
CA ALA A 591 9.27 -14.23 -6.48
C ALA A 591 9.94 -15.58 -6.20
N PRO A 592 9.40 -16.69 -6.75
CA PRO A 592 10.04 -17.98 -6.61
C PRO A 592 11.37 -18.02 -7.39
N GLU A 593 12.19 -19.03 -7.13
CA GLU A 593 13.41 -19.29 -7.92
C GLU A 593 13.11 -19.90 -9.28
N ARG A 594 12.04 -20.69 -9.36
CA ARG A 594 11.58 -21.41 -10.56
C ARG A 594 10.05 -21.42 -10.59
N MET A 595 9.47 -21.49 -11.79
CA MET A 595 8.03 -21.44 -12.04
C MET A 595 7.69 -22.13 -13.35
#